data_AF-A0A933N2J3-F1
#
_entry.id   AF-A0A933N2J3-F1
#
_cell.length_a   1.000
_cell.length_b   1.000
_cell.length_c   1.000
_cell.angle_alpha   90.00
_cell.angle_beta   90.00
_cell.angle_gamma   90.00
#
_symmetry.space_group_name_H-M   'P 1'
#
loop_
_entity.id
_entity.type
_entity.pdbx_description
1 polymer ?
#
loop_
_entity_poly.entity_id
_entity_poly.type
_entity_poly.pdbx_seq_one_letter_code
_entity_poly.pdbx_strand_id
1 'polypeptide(L)'
;MNCFAVGNVLDYFTDDRLTPGLREKVSAHLNQCPECAKEASLLRAVKNELSRFETTPLPERLRNELRKLISAESRSVAIVRRFNWRLSPAYGVALGYVALMLAASLFSLGIPTQAFAAEQPQHQSGGKNG
;
A
#
# COMPACT_ATOMS: atom_id res chain seq x y z
N MET A 1 28.08 -9.00 -4.66
CA MET A 1 27.91 -8.57 -3.24
C MET A 1 29.13 -9.03 -2.47
N ASN A 2 29.59 -8.30 -1.45
CA ASN A 2 30.78 -8.66 -0.68
C ASN A 2 30.39 -9.42 0.61
N CYS A 3 31.36 -10.09 1.24
CA CYS A 3 31.13 -10.93 2.41
C CYS A 3 30.59 -10.11 3.60
N PHE A 4 31.10 -8.89 3.79
CA PHE A 4 30.64 -8.00 4.86
C PHE A 4 29.14 -7.69 4.76
N ALA A 5 28.66 -7.34 3.57
CA ALA A 5 27.24 -7.05 3.35
C ALA A 5 26.37 -8.30 3.53
N VAL A 6 26.87 -9.49 3.19
CA VAL A 6 26.15 -10.75 3.37
C VAL A 6 26.07 -11.14 4.85
N GLY A 7 27.17 -11.01 5.60
CA GLY A 7 27.18 -11.27 7.05
C GLY A 7 26.14 -10.43 7.80
N ASN A 8 25.98 -9.16 7.44
CA ASN A 8 24.99 -8.26 8.06
C ASN A 8 23.52 -8.63 7.80
N VAL A 9 23.23 -9.53 6.85
CA VAL A 9 21.87 -9.91 6.48
C VAL A 9 21.61 -11.42 6.56
N LEU A 10 22.58 -12.17 7.11
CA LEU A 10 22.58 -13.63 7.07
C LEU A 10 21.56 -14.26 8.01
N ASP A 11 21.28 -13.59 9.13
CA ASP A 11 20.20 -13.90 10.07
C ASP A 11 18.82 -13.75 9.40
N TYR A 12 18.57 -12.60 8.75
CA TYR A 12 17.35 -12.35 7.99
C TYR A 12 17.19 -13.34 6.82
N PHE A 13 18.29 -13.74 6.18
CA PHE A 13 18.29 -14.76 5.14
C PHE A 13 17.86 -16.12 5.69
N THR A 14 18.38 -16.51 6.85
CA THR A 14 18.06 -17.78 7.53
C THR A 14 16.62 -17.84 8.04
N ASP A 15 16.03 -16.68 8.33
CA ASP A 15 14.66 -16.51 8.78
C ASP A 15 13.63 -16.23 7.68
N ASP A 16 14.02 -16.30 6.41
CA ASP A 16 13.14 -16.00 5.27
C ASP A 16 12.50 -14.60 5.33
N ARG A 17 13.18 -13.63 5.95
CA ARG A 17 12.71 -12.24 6.10
C ARG A 17 13.24 -11.28 5.05
N LEU A 18 14.10 -11.75 4.14
CA LEU A 18 14.62 -10.92 3.05
C LEU A 18 13.60 -10.75 1.93
N THR A 19 13.63 -9.58 1.29
CA THR A 19 12.90 -9.36 0.05
C THR A 19 13.39 -10.31 -1.06
N PRO A 20 12.54 -10.71 -2.02
CA PRO A 20 12.93 -11.69 -3.04
C PRO A 20 14.21 -11.33 -3.80
N GLY A 21 14.34 -10.06 -4.23
CA GLY A 21 15.51 -9.60 -4.97
C GLY A 21 16.79 -9.54 -4.13
N LEU A 22 16.69 -9.33 -2.81
CA LEU A 22 17.86 -9.38 -1.93
C LEU A 22 18.24 -10.83 -1.61
N ARG A 23 17.25 -11.70 -1.42
CA ARG A 23 17.46 -13.13 -1.19
C ARG A 23 18.22 -13.78 -2.34
N GLU A 24 17.89 -13.43 -3.58
CA GLU A 24 18.58 -13.96 -4.78
C GLU A 24 20.05 -13.50 -4.84
N LYS A 25 20.33 -12.24 -4.49
CA LYS A 25 21.71 -11.74 -4.43
C LYS A 25 22.54 -12.44 -3.35
N VAL A 26 21.94 -12.69 -2.19
CA VAL A 26 22.59 -13.41 -1.09
C VAL A 26 22.80 -14.88 -1.48
N SER A 27 21.80 -15.56 -2.05
CA SER A 27 21.94 -16.97 -2.47
C SER A 27 23.02 -17.14 -3.56
N ALA A 28 23.08 -16.22 -4.53
CA ALA A 28 24.15 -16.21 -5.53
C ALA A 28 25.54 -16.10 -4.89
N HIS A 29 25.69 -15.25 -3.87
CA HIS A 29 26.95 -15.12 -3.14
C HIS A 29 27.29 -16.38 -2.33
N LEU A 30 26.33 -16.99 -1.65
CA LEU A 30 26.55 -18.23 -0.88
C LEU A 30 26.98 -19.40 -1.76
N ASN A 31 26.54 -19.43 -3.03
CA ASN A 31 27.00 -20.43 -3.99
C ASN A 31 28.47 -20.23 -4.42
N GLN A 32 29.01 -19.03 -4.25
CA GLN A 32 30.36 -18.66 -4.68
C GLN A 32 31.35 -18.55 -3.50
N CYS A 33 30.87 -18.30 -2.29
CA CYS A 33 31.69 -18.09 -1.10
C CYS A 33 31.46 -19.20 -0.06
N PRO A 34 32.43 -20.13 0.13
CA PRO A 34 32.28 -21.24 1.08
C PRO A 34 32.23 -20.80 2.54
N GLU A 35 32.92 -19.72 2.91
CA GLU A 35 32.91 -19.20 4.29
C GLU A 35 31.52 -18.69 4.68
N CYS A 36 30.90 -17.85 3.85
CA CYS A 36 29.55 -17.37 4.10
C CYS A 36 28.52 -18.51 4.05
N ALA A 37 28.73 -19.52 3.18
CA ALA A 37 27.87 -20.70 3.14
C ALA A 37 27.94 -21.53 4.44
N LYS A 38 29.14 -21.67 5.01
CA LYS A 38 29.38 -22.34 6.29
C LYS A 38 28.74 -21.59 7.45
N GLU A 39 28.82 -20.26 7.46
CA GLU A 39 28.17 -19.44 8.48
C GLU A 39 26.64 -19.57 8.40
N ALA A 40 26.07 -19.52 7.20
CA ALA A 40 24.64 -19.71 6.98
C ALA A 40 24.17 -21.11 7.40
N SER A 41 24.97 -22.15 7.18
CA SER A 41 24.63 -23.52 7.59
C SER A 41 24.65 -23.67 9.11
N LEU A 42 25.60 -23.02 9.80
CA LEU A 42 25.66 -22.95 11.26
C LEU A 42 24.39 -22.30 11.85
N LEU A 43 23.98 -21.15 11.31
CA LEU A 43 22.76 -20.46 11.74
C LEU A 43 21.51 -21.33 11.54
N ARG A 44 21.42 -22.04 10.39
CA ARG A 44 20.32 -23.00 10.14
C ARG A 44 20.34 -24.17 11.10
N ALA A 45 21.50 -24.69 11.45
CA ALA A 45 21.63 -25.79 12.42
C ALA A 45 21.12 -25.37 13.80
N VAL A 46 21.50 -24.18 14.27
CA VAL A 46 21.00 -23.60 15.53
C VAL A 46 19.48 -23.44 15.49
N LYS A 47 18.94 -22.87 14.42
CA LYS A 47 17.48 -22.72 14.24
C LYS A 47 16.76 -24.06 14.27
N ASN A 48 17.31 -25.08 13.60
CA ASN A 48 16.73 -26.41 13.59
C ASN A 48 16.74 -27.05 14.99
N GLU A 49 17.80 -26.90 15.77
CA GLU A 49 17.82 -27.37 17.15
C GLU A 49 16.78 -26.64 18.02
N LEU A 50 16.66 -25.32 17.87
CA LEU A 50 15.63 -24.55 18.56
C LEU A 50 14.20 -24.94 18.15
N SER A 51 14.01 -25.46 16.94
CA SER A 51 12.69 -25.93 16.49
C SER A 51 12.24 -27.25 17.12
N ARG A 52 13.17 -28.00 17.75
CA ARG A 52 12.85 -29.27 18.43
C ARG A 52 12.20 -29.09 19.79
N PHE A 53 12.25 -27.89 20.36
CA PHE A 53 11.58 -27.60 21.61
C PHE A 53 10.07 -27.66 21.43
N GLU A 54 9.41 -28.32 22.39
CA GLU A 54 7.97 -28.51 22.37
C GLU A 54 7.28 -27.14 22.40
N THR A 55 6.56 -26.84 21.33
CA THR A 55 5.84 -25.57 21.22
C THR A 55 4.58 -25.70 22.04
N THR A 56 4.52 -24.98 23.17
CA THR A 56 3.33 -25.02 24.04
C THR A 56 2.10 -24.64 23.22
N PRO A 57 1.02 -25.45 23.26
CA PRO A 57 -0.18 -25.13 22.51
C PRO A 57 -0.73 -23.77 22.95
N LEU A 58 -1.02 -22.92 21.98
CA LEU A 58 -1.58 -21.59 22.23
C LEU A 58 -2.92 -21.75 22.98
N PRO A 59 -3.14 -21.07 24.13
CA PRO A 59 -4.38 -21.16 24.86
C PRO A 59 -5.60 -20.84 23.99
N GLU A 60 -6.64 -21.67 24.08
CA GLU A 60 -7.91 -21.55 23.33
C GLU A 60 -8.46 -20.11 23.34
N ARG A 61 -8.47 -19.48 24.53
CA ARG A 61 -8.94 -18.10 24.71
C ARG A 61 -8.16 -17.11 23.85
N LEU A 62 -6.83 -17.23 23.82
CA LEU A 62 -5.97 -16.32 23.07
C LEU A 62 -6.16 -16.51 21.56
N ARG A 63 -6.29 -17.75 21.10
CA ARG A 63 -6.59 -18.06 19.68
C ARG A 63 -7.91 -17.43 19.23
N ASN A 64 -8.94 -17.49 20.06
CA ASN A 64 -10.25 -16.92 19.75
C ASN A 64 -10.23 -15.38 19.73
N GLU A 65 -9.55 -14.74 20.68
CA GLU A 65 -9.39 -13.28 20.67
C GLU A 65 -8.57 -12.79 19.47
N LEU A 66 -7.48 -13.48 19.12
CA LEU A 66 -6.71 -13.17 17.90
C LEU A 66 -7.58 -13.25 16.64
N ARG A 67 -8.38 -14.31 16.51
CA ARG A 67 -9.27 -14.48 15.35
C ARG A 67 -10.32 -13.36 15.27
N LYS A 68 -10.87 -12.92 16.41
CA LYS A 68 -11.80 -11.78 16.46
C LYS A 68 -11.12 -10.50 15.99
N LEU A 69 -9.91 -10.20 16.47
CA LEU A 69 -9.18 -8.99 16.08
C LEU A 69 -8.83 -8.98 14.58
N ILE A 70 -8.31 -10.09 14.03
CA ILE A 70 -7.97 -10.21 12.61
C ILE A 70 -9.22 -10.10 11.72
N SER A 71 -10.32 -10.72 12.14
CA SER A 71 -11.59 -10.63 11.40
C SER A 71 -12.23 -9.24 11.47
N ALA A 72 -12.06 -8.52 12.58
CA ALA A 72 -12.55 -7.14 12.69
C ALA A 72 -11.81 -6.19 11.74
N GLU A 73 -10.49 -6.35 11.63
CA GLU A 73 -9.65 -5.55 10.71
C GLU A 73 -9.96 -5.84 9.23
N SER A 74 -10.11 -7.10 8.85
CA SER A 74 -10.49 -7.45 7.47
C SER A 74 -11.93 -7.03 7.11
N ARG A 75 -12.85 -7.04 8.09
CA ARG A 75 -14.25 -6.64 7.89
C ARG A 75 -14.40 -5.13 7.64
N SER A 76 -13.58 -4.29 8.27
CA SER A 76 -13.63 -2.83 8.03
C SER A 76 -13.29 -2.49 6.57
N VAL A 77 -12.26 -3.12 6.01
CA VAL A 77 -11.86 -2.95 4.60
C VAL A 77 -12.95 -3.46 3.64
N ALA A 78 -13.55 -4.62 3.96
CA ALA A 78 -14.62 -5.18 3.14
C ALA A 78 -15.90 -4.32 3.13
N ILE A 79 -16.23 -3.67 4.25
CA ILE A 79 -17.39 -2.78 4.36
C ILE A 79 -17.19 -1.53 3.48
N VAL A 80 -16.02 -0.88 3.57
CA VAL A 80 -15.71 0.31 2.76
C VAL A 80 -15.73 -0.02 1.26
N ARG A 81 -15.15 -1.15 0.85
CA ARG A 81 -15.16 -1.60 -0.55
C ARG A 81 -16.56 -1.94 -1.05
N ARG A 82 -17.40 -2.58 -0.22
CA ARG A 82 -18.80 -2.91 -0.58
C ARG A 82 -19.66 -1.65 -0.68
N PHE A 83 -19.43 -0.66 0.18
CA PHE A 83 -20.13 0.61 0.15
C PHE A 83 -19.77 1.43 -1.10
N ASN A 84 -18.49 1.48 -1.46
CA ASN A 84 -18.03 2.17 -2.67
C ASN A 84 -18.51 1.48 -3.98
N TRP A 85 -18.79 0.17 -3.95
CA TRP A 85 -19.43 -0.52 -5.09
C TRP A 85 -20.95 -0.30 -5.11
N ARG A 86 -21.61 -0.29 -3.94
CA ARG A 86 -23.07 -0.09 -3.83
C ARG A 86 -23.52 1.37 -4.01
N LEU A 87 -22.63 2.34 -3.82
CA LEU A 87 -22.76 3.68 -4.40
C LEU A 87 -22.53 3.56 -5.92
N SER A 88 -23.44 2.86 -6.57
CA SER A 88 -23.42 2.56 -7.99
C SER A 88 -23.44 3.85 -8.83
N PRO A 89 -22.96 3.82 -10.08
CA PRO A 89 -23.00 4.95 -11.02
C PRO A 89 -24.40 5.57 -11.21
N ALA A 90 -25.46 4.90 -10.76
CA ALA A 90 -26.82 5.40 -10.69
C ALA A 90 -26.96 6.76 -9.97
N TYR A 91 -26.19 7.02 -8.89
CA TYR A 91 -26.19 8.34 -8.25
C TYR A 91 -25.55 9.43 -9.13
N GLY A 92 -24.52 9.06 -9.90
CA GLY A 92 -23.92 9.97 -10.89
C GLY A 92 -24.87 10.32 -12.02
N VAL A 93 -25.66 9.35 -12.51
CA VAL A 93 -26.65 9.56 -13.57
C VAL A 93 -27.81 10.44 -13.08
N ALA A 94 -28.32 10.20 -11.86
CA ALA A 94 -29.42 10.99 -11.30
C ALA A 94 -29.03 12.46 -11.10
N LEU A 95 -27.84 12.73 -10.53
CA LEU A 95 -27.33 14.09 -10.36
C LEU A 95 -27.05 14.78 -11.70
N GLY A 96 -26.49 14.05 -12.67
CA GLY A 96 -26.28 14.57 -14.02
C GLY A 96 -27.58 14.95 -14.72
N TYR A 97 -28.63 14.14 -14.58
CA TYR A 97 -29.94 14.40 -15.19
C TYR A 97 -30.63 15.62 -14.56
N VAL A 98 -30.55 15.76 -13.24
CA VAL A 98 -31.09 16.93 -12.51
C VAL A 98 -30.35 18.21 -12.94
N ALA A 99 -29.02 18.18 -13.04
CA ALA A 99 -28.24 19.32 -13.52
C ALA A 99 -28.56 19.70 -14.98
N LEU A 100 -28.77 18.70 -15.85
CA LEU A 100 -29.12 18.91 -17.25
C LEU A 100 -30.53 19.52 -17.39
N MET A 101 -31.50 19.05 -16.59
CA MET A 101 -32.86 19.62 -16.55
C MET A 101 -32.86 21.05 -16.03
N LEU A 102 -32.07 21.36 -15.00
CA LEU A 102 -31.92 22.72 -14.50
C LEU A 102 -31.28 23.63 -15.55
N ALA A 103 -30.22 23.19 -16.22
CA ALA A 103 -29.58 23.97 -17.30
C ALA A 103 -30.53 24.21 -18.48
N ALA A 104 -31.29 23.20 -18.90
CA ALA A 104 -32.28 23.32 -19.96
C ALA A 104 -33.41 24.28 -19.57
N SER A 105 -33.90 24.20 -18.32
CA SER A 105 -34.93 25.10 -17.81
C SER A 105 -34.45 26.56 -17.76
N LEU A 106 -33.22 26.80 -17.28
CA LEU A 106 -32.60 28.14 -17.26
C LEU A 106 -32.38 28.69 -18.68
N PHE A 107 -32.02 27.82 -19.64
CA PHE A 107 -31.85 28.17 -21.05
C PHE A 107 -33.19 28.52 -21.71
N SER A 108 -34.26 27.76 -21.45
CA SER A 108 -35.61 28.06 -21.95
C SER A 108 -36.21 29.33 -21.35
N LEU A 109 -35.81 29.69 -20.12
CA LEU A 109 -36.18 30.97 -19.49
C LEU A 109 -35.38 32.16 -20.04
N GLY A 110 -34.45 31.94 -20.98
CA GLY A 110 -33.72 32.99 -21.67
C GLY A 110 -32.83 33.82 -20.75
N ILE A 111 -32.43 33.28 -19.60
CA ILE A 111 -31.54 33.97 -18.66
C ILE A 111 -30.17 34.07 -19.33
N PRO A 112 -29.69 35.27 -19.68
CA PRO A 112 -28.40 35.41 -20.32
C PRO A 112 -27.32 35.10 -19.28
N THR A 113 -26.55 34.02 -19.50
CA THR A 113 -25.38 33.64 -18.68
C THR A 113 -24.23 34.61 -18.95
N GLN A 114 -24.38 35.86 -18.53
CA GLN A 114 -23.42 36.94 -18.70
C GLN A 114 -22.94 37.38 -17.31
N ALA A 115 -22.26 36.49 -16.58
CA ALA A 115 -21.65 36.88 -15.31
C ALA A 115 -20.52 35.94 -14.86
N PHE A 116 -19.69 35.45 -15.78
CA PHE A 116 -18.35 34.92 -15.43
C PHE A 116 -17.37 35.25 -16.56
N ALA A 117 -17.35 36.51 -17.00
CA ALA A 117 -16.16 37.07 -17.62
C ALA A 117 -15.16 37.30 -16.50
N ALA A 118 -14.15 36.43 -16.48
CA ALA A 118 -12.96 36.47 -15.65
C ALA A 118 -12.50 37.90 -15.30
N GLU A 119 -12.39 38.14 -14.01
CA GLU A 119 -11.49 39.11 -13.41
C GLU A 119 -10.07 38.86 -13.98
N GLN A 120 -9.64 39.67 -14.96
CA GLN A 120 -8.24 39.69 -15.41
C GLN A 120 -7.42 40.45 -14.37
N PRO A 121 -6.41 39.85 -13.71
CA PRO A 121 -5.47 40.61 -12.92
C PRO A 121 -4.60 41.47 -13.85
N GLN A 122 -4.64 42.79 -13.67
CA GLN A 122 -3.76 43.73 -14.35
C GLN A 122 -2.30 43.41 -14.00
N HIS A 123 -1.58 42.83 -14.96
CA HIS A 123 -0.12 42.71 -14.91
C HIS A 123 0.48 44.10 -15.14
N GLN A 124 0.82 44.78 -14.05
CA GLN A 124 1.48 46.08 -14.06
C GLN A 124 2.86 45.96 -14.72
N SER A 125 3.07 46.80 -15.73
CA SER A 125 4.27 46.95 -16.53
C SER A 125 5.46 47.39 -15.66
N GLY A 126 6.49 46.54 -15.58
CA GLY A 126 7.82 46.89 -15.11
C GLY A 126 8.78 46.96 -16.29
N GLY A 127 9.47 48.10 -16.43
CA GLY A 127 10.73 48.20 -17.16
C GLY A 127 10.69 48.89 -18.52
N LYS A 128 11.05 50.18 -18.54
CA LYS A 128 11.96 50.70 -19.57
C LYS A 128 13.00 51.60 -18.92
N ASN A 129 14.24 51.20 -19.16
CA ASN A 129 15.49 51.75 -18.68
C ASN A 129 15.75 53.12 -19.33
N GLY A 130 16.28 54.04 -18.54
CA GLY A 130 16.98 55.26 -18.92
C GLY A 130 18.02 55.53 -17.85
#